data_AF-A0A2D2HAH5-F1
#
_entry.id   AF-A0A2D2HAH5-F1
#
_cell.length_a   1.000
_cell.length_b   1.000
_cell.length_c   1.000
_cell.angle_alpha   90.00
_cell.angle_beta   90.00
_cell.angle_gamma   90.00
#
_symmetry.space_group_name_H-M   'P 1'
#
loop_
_entity.id
_entity.type
_entity.pdbx_description
1 polymer ?
#
loop_
_entity_poly.entity_id
_entity_poly.type
_entity_poly.pdbx_seq_one_letter_code
_entity_poly.pdbx_strand_id
1 'polypeptide(L)'
;MLLLALPFLLPGGIAEAAPRDRPARALRLSPSEMQALQRWLCPNGGRPMPGRPGRCDGRGSRLATGPGRGGDDGAVFEWFQGLPPARRQQLACPEGTKPVLARDHADTVRCLPG
;
A
#
# COMPACT_ATOMS: atom_id res chain seq x y z
N MET A 1 -32.88 21.84 42.65
CA MET A 1 -31.51 22.27 42.95
C MET A 1 -30.54 21.26 42.39
N LEU A 2 -29.53 21.78 41.68
CA LEU A 2 -28.22 21.23 41.30
C LEU A 2 -28.10 19.72 41.01
N LEU A 3 -27.90 19.33 39.74
CA LEU A 3 -26.60 19.26 39.03
C LEU A 3 -25.65 18.22 39.61
N LEU A 4 -25.41 17.14 38.86
CA LEU A 4 -24.09 16.49 38.71
C LEU A 4 -24.11 15.63 37.43
N ALA A 5 -23.96 16.31 36.29
CA ALA A 5 -23.57 15.68 35.03
C ALA A 5 -22.03 15.67 35.00
N LEU A 6 -21.43 14.49 35.14
CA LEU A 6 -20.01 14.28 34.84
C LEU A 6 -19.86 14.08 33.33
N PRO A 7 -19.16 14.96 32.59
CA PRO A 7 -18.72 14.62 31.24
C PRO A 7 -17.54 13.66 31.38
N PHE A 8 -17.75 12.39 30.99
CA PHE A 8 -16.66 11.48 30.69
C PHE A 8 -15.88 12.04 29.49
N LEU A 9 -14.84 12.85 29.79
CA LEU A 9 -13.78 13.16 28.84
C LEU A 9 -13.00 11.86 28.58
N LEU A 10 -13.36 11.14 27.53
CA LEU A 10 -12.49 10.13 26.93
C LEU A 10 -11.48 10.85 26.04
N PRO A 11 -10.17 10.83 26.36
CA PRO A 11 -9.16 11.41 25.49
C PRO A 11 -9.15 10.66 24.16
N GLY A 12 -9.37 11.41 23.08
CA GLY A 12 -9.11 10.97 21.73
C GLY A 12 -7.63 10.64 21.58
N GLY A 13 -7.30 9.35 21.73
CA GLY A 13 -6.02 8.81 21.31
C GLY A 13 -6.01 8.76 19.79
N ILE A 14 -5.43 9.78 19.17
CA ILE A 14 -4.79 9.62 17.87
C ILE A 14 -3.80 8.46 18.01
N ALA A 15 -4.17 7.28 17.50
CA ALA A 15 -3.24 6.18 17.32
C ALA A 15 -2.29 6.59 16.19
N GLU A 16 -1.35 7.46 16.53
CA GLU A 16 -0.17 7.74 15.73
C GLU A 16 0.53 6.38 15.54
N ALA A 17 0.62 5.93 14.29
CA ALA A 17 1.32 4.71 13.96
C ALA A 17 2.78 4.88 14.37
N ALA A 18 3.11 4.42 15.58
CA ALA A 18 4.45 4.49 16.12
C ALA A 18 5.43 3.91 15.07
N PRO A 19 6.53 4.61 14.78
CA PRO A 19 7.61 4.04 14.00
C PRO A 19 7.96 2.69 14.61
N ARG A 20 7.93 1.62 13.80
CA ARG A 20 8.45 0.33 14.21
C ARG A 20 9.98 0.47 14.30
N ASP A 21 10.47 1.04 15.40
CA ASP A 21 11.88 1.08 15.80
C ASP A 21 12.33 -0.30 16.27
N ARG A 22 12.04 -1.34 15.47
CA ARG A 22 12.67 -2.63 15.69
C ARG A 22 14.08 -2.50 15.12
N PRO A 23 15.15 -2.59 15.94
CA PRO A 23 16.50 -2.51 15.42
C PRO A 23 16.67 -3.63 14.39
N ALA A 24 16.98 -3.25 13.15
CA ALA A 24 17.29 -4.19 12.10
C ALA A 24 18.57 -4.92 12.50
N ARG A 25 18.43 -6.14 13.01
CA ARG A 25 19.58 -6.99 13.32
C ARG A 25 20.27 -7.31 11.99
N ALA A 26 21.52 -6.88 11.85
CA ALA A 26 22.31 -7.19 10.67
C ALA A 26 22.50 -8.71 10.55
N LEU A 27 21.77 -9.33 9.62
CA LEU A 27 21.97 -10.72 9.25
C LEU A 27 23.27 -10.83 8.44
N ARG A 28 24.21 -11.65 8.91
CA ARG A 28 25.38 -12.04 8.11
C ARG A 28 24.96 -13.19 7.20
N LEU A 29 24.78 -12.88 5.94
CA LEU A 29 24.47 -13.85 4.90
C LEU A 29 25.75 -14.18 4.13
N SER A 30 25.94 -15.46 3.80
CA SER A 30 26.94 -15.90 2.84
C SER A 30 26.64 -15.34 1.44
N PRO A 31 27.62 -15.35 0.50
CA PRO A 31 27.40 -14.87 -0.86
C PRO A 31 26.26 -15.58 -1.60
N SER A 32 26.08 -16.89 -1.39
CA SER A 32 25.01 -17.68 -2.01
C SER A 32 23.62 -17.34 -1.45
N GLU A 33 23.52 -17.16 -0.13
CA GLU A 33 22.27 -16.71 0.53
C GLU A 33 21.89 -15.30 0.09
N MET A 34 22.89 -14.42 -0.03
CA MET A 34 22.66 -13.06 -0.52
C MET A 34 22.14 -13.06 -1.97
N GLN A 35 22.67 -13.94 -2.82
CA GLN A 35 22.19 -14.09 -4.20
C GLN A 35 20.79 -14.73 -4.26
N ALA A 36 20.49 -15.69 -3.39
CA ALA A 36 19.16 -16.29 -3.27
C ALA A 36 18.11 -15.25 -2.84
N LEU A 37 18.45 -14.44 -1.84
CA LEU A 37 17.60 -13.34 -1.37
C LEU A 37 17.38 -12.29 -2.48
N GLN A 38 18.42 -11.94 -3.24
CA GLN A 38 18.29 -11.02 -4.37
C GLN A 38 17.36 -11.57 -5.45
N ARG A 39 17.46 -12.86 -5.81
CA ARG A 39 16.54 -13.50 -6.77
C ARG A 39 15.10 -13.54 -6.26
N TRP A 40 14.91 -13.76 -4.96
CA TRP A 40 13.57 -13.77 -4.36
C TRP A 40 12.95 -12.36 -4.34
N LEU A 41 13.74 -11.33 -3.98
CA LEU A 41 13.27 -9.93 -3.94
C LEU A 41 13.08 -9.33 -5.33
N CYS A 42 13.90 -9.72 -6.31
CA CYS A 42 13.93 -9.20 -7.66
C CYS A 42 13.90 -10.35 -8.68
N PRO A 43 12.74 -11.02 -8.88
CA PRO A 43 12.64 -12.19 -9.75
C PRO A 43 12.98 -11.90 -11.22
N ASN A 44 12.78 -10.65 -11.66
CA ASN A 44 13.07 -10.20 -13.03
C ASN A 44 14.51 -9.63 -13.18
N GLY A 45 15.37 -9.83 -12.19
CA GLY A 45 16.73 -9.30 -12.17
C GLY A 45 16.87 -7.91 -11.52
N GLY A 46 18.12 -7.48 -11.32
CA GLY A 46 18.47 -6.26 -10.58
C GLY A 46 18.71 -6.52 -9.09
N ARG A 47 18.85 -5.45 -8.31
CA ARG A 47 19.08 -5.47 -6.86
C ARG A 47 18.03 -4.64 -6.12
N PRO A 48 17.59 -5.04 -4.92
CA PRO A 48 16.64 -4.28 -4.12
C PRO A 48 17.21 -2.90 -3.74
N MET A 49 16.38 -1.86 -3.80
CA MET A 49 16.79 -0.49 -3.48
C MET A 49 16.71 -0.19 -1.97
N PRO A 50 17.80 0.30 -1.34
CA PRO A 50 17.78 0.71 0.07
C PRO A 50 16.71 1.77 0.33
N GLY A 51 15.95 1.62 1.42
CA GLY A 51 14.89 2.55 1.83
C GLY A 51 13.63 2.53 0.95
N ARG A 52 13.56 1.68 -0.09
CA ARG A 52 12.39 1.54 -0.97
C ARG A 52 11.95 0.07 -1.07
N PRO A 53 11.19 -0.44 -0.07
CA PRO A 53 10.70 -1.82 -0.08
C PRO A 53 9.95 -2.16 -1.38
N GLY A 54 10.21 -3.34 -1.93
CA GLY A 54 9.54 -3.84 -3.14
C GLY A 54 9.98 -3.16 -4.45
N ARG A 55 11.07 -2.37 -4.46
CA ARG A 55 11.64 -1.79 -5.69
C ARG A 55 13.02 -2.35 -5.99
N CYS A 56 13.26 -2.67 -7.27
CA CYS A 56 14.55 -3.14 -7.80
C CYS A 56 15.18 -2.07 -8.69
N ASP A 57 16.51 -2.03 -8.77
CA ASP A 57 17.29 -1.03 -9.52
C ASP A 57 17.31 -1.23 -11.05
N GLY A 58 16.55 -2.19 -11.57
CA GLY A 58 16.37 -2.43 -13.01
C GLY A 58 17.58 -3.04 -13.74
N ARG A 59 18.76 -3.11 -13.13
CA ARG A 59 20.02 -3.50 -13.81
C ARG A 59 20.10 -4.92 -14.36
N GLY A 60 19.14 -5.79 -14.04
CA GLY A 60 19.06 -7.16 -14.56
C GLY A 60 17.85 -7.45 -15.44
N SER A 61 16.96 -6.47 -15.63
CA SER A 61 15.75 -6.66 -16.42
C SER A 61 15.93 -6.06 -17.81
N ARG A 62 15.88 -6.89 -18.85
CA ARG A 62 15.76 -6.39 -20.25
C ARG A 62 14.48 -5.58 -20.47
N LEU A 63 13.52 -5.64 -19.53
CA LEU A 63 12.31 -4.82 -19.50
C LEU A 63 12.50 -3.46 -18.80
N ALA A 64 13.61 -3.22 -18.10
CA ALA A 64 13.84 -2.02 -17.30
C ALA A 64 14.66 -0.91 -18.00
N THR A 65 14.94 -1.05 -19.30
CA THR A 65 15.46 0.03 -20.16
C THR A 65 14.34 0.94 -20.69
N GLY A 66 13.25 1.08 -19.94
CA GLY A 66 12.26 2.15 -20.12
C GLY A 66 12.49 3.21 -19.03
N PRO A 67 12.42 4.51 -19.34
CA PRO A 67 12.50 5.56 -18.33
C PRO A 67 11.20 5.56 -17.53
N GLY A 68 11.07 4.67 -16.56
CA GLY A 68 9.84 4.53 -15.81
C GLY A 68 10.05 4.30 -14.33
N ARG A 69 9.58 5.24 -13.52
CA ARG A 69 9.22 4.97 -12.14
C ARG A 69 8.19 3.84 -12.21
N GLY A 70 8.30 2.81 -11.36
CA GLY A 70 7.37 1.67 -11.41
C GLY A 70 5.92 2.14 -11.58
N GLY A 71 5.31 1.76 -12.71
CA GLY A 71 4.04 2.29 -13.21
C GLY A 71 4.13 2.92 -14.61
N ASP A 72 5.31 3.34 -15.05
CA ASP A 72 5.49 4.03 -16.34
C ASP A 72 6.03 3.10 -17.45
N ASP A 73 5.80 1.79 -17.33
CA ASP A 73 6.01 0.88 -18.46
C ASP A 73 5.09 1.41 -19.56
N GLY A 74 5.61 1.87 -20.71
CA GLY A 74 4.81 2.52 -21.76
C GLY A 74 3.63 1.68 -22.28
N ALA A 75 3.60 0.37 -22.01
CA ALA A 75 2.47 -0.51 -22.26
C ALA A 75 1.37 -0.45 -21.16
N VAL A 76 1.73 -0.08 -19.93
CA VAL A 76 0.83 0.19 -18.79
C VAL A 76 0.41 1.68 -18.77
N PHE A 77 1.14 2.58 -19.45
CA PHE A 77 0.74 3.99 -19.55
C PHE A 77 -0.57 4.19 -20.34
N GLU A 78 -0.94 3.23 -21.18
CA GLU A 78 -2.05 3.38 -22.11
C GLU A 78 -3.40 2.87 -21.60
N TRP A 79 -3.47 2.00 -20.58
CA TRP A 79 -4.77 1.45 -20.13
C TRP A 79 -5.69 2.50 -19.51
N PHE A 80 -5.12 3.61 -19.00
CA PHE A 80 -5.86 4.70 -18.39
C PHE A 80 -6.09 5.89 -19.32
N GLN A 81 -5.58 5.85 -20.56
CA GLN A 81 -5.82 6.91 -21.54
C GLN A 81 -7.32 7.01 -21.87
N GLY A 82 -7.90 8.18 -21.62
CA GLY A 82 -9.33 8.44 -21.83
C GLY A 82 -10.24 8.09 -20.63
N LEU A 83 -9.71 7.51 -19.55
CA LEU A 83 -10.47 7.38 -18.32
C LEU A 83 -10.53 8.74 -17.60
N PRO A 84 -11.68 9.09 -16.98
CA PRO A 84 -11.76 10.25 -16.13
C PRO A 84 -10.79 10.12 -14.94
N PRO A 85 -10.30 11.25 -14.38
CA PRO A 85 -9.44 11.22 -13.22
C PRO A 85 -10.10 10.48 -12.05
N ALA A 86 -9.30 9.78 -11.25
CA ALA A 86 -9.79 9.07 -10.08
C ALA A 86 -10.52 10.03 -9.14
N ARG A 87 -11.78 9.72 -8.85
CA ARG A 87 -12.59 10.48 -7.89
C ARG A 87 -12.35 9.91 -6.49
N ARG A 88 -12.14 10.78 -5.50
CA ARG A 88 -12.03 10.40 -4.08
C ARG A 88 -13.38 10.17 -3.40
N GLN A 89 -14.47 10.25 -4.16
CA GLN A 89 -15.82 10.05 -3.68
C GLN A 89 -16.31 8.69 -4.14
N GLN A 90 -16.75 7.87 -3.19
CA GLN A 90 -17.41 6.62 -3.50
C GLN A 90 -18.79 6.88 -4.13
N LEU A 91 -19.05 6.26 -5.28
CA LEU A 91 -20.34 6.30 -5.94
C LEU A 91 -21.39 5.52 -5.14
N ALA A 92 -22.67 5.84 -5.34
CA ALA A 92 -23.77 5.08 -4.76
C ALA A 92 -23.71 3.61 -5.20
N CYS A 93 -24.16 2.70 -4.35
CA CYS A 93 -24.26 1.30 -4.71
C CYS A 93 -25.30 1.09 -5.82
N PRO A 94 -25.02 0.21 -6.80
CA PRO A 94 -25.97 -0.11 -7.87
C PRO A 94 -27.23 -0.79 -7.30
N GLU A 95 -28.32 -0.73 -8.07
CA GLU A 95 -29.58 -1.40 -7.75
C GLU A 95 -29.39 -2.89 -7.41
N GLY A 96 -30.14 -3.38 -6.41
CA GLY A 96 -30.02 -4.75 -5.90
C GLY A 96 -28.80 -5.02 -5.02
N THR A 97 -28.03 -3.98 -4.67
CA THR A 97 -26.94 -4.06 -3.70
C THR A 97 -27.09 -3.01 -2.61
N LYS A 98 -26.56 -3.31 -1.42
CA LYS A 98 -26.55 -2.40 -0.27
C LYS A 98 -25.13 -2.01 0.15
N PRO A 99 -24.94 -0.75 0.59
CA PRO A 99 -23.66 -0.31 1.15
C PRO A 99 -23.42 -0.95 2.51
N VAL A 100 -22.25 -1.55 2.70
CA VAL A 100 -21.79 -2.17 3.95
C VAL A 100 -20.37 -1.71 4.22
N LEU A 101 -20.10 -1.21 5.43
CA LEU A 101 -18.73 -0.88 5.85
C LEU A 101 -17.84 -2.12 5.79
N ALA A 102 -16.67 -1.99 5.15
CA ALA A 102 -15.71 -3.06 5.08
C ALA A 102 -15.19 -3.38 6.49
N ARG A 103 -15.03 -4.68 6.78
CA ARG A 103 -14.38 -5.11 8.02
C ARG A 103 -13.00 -4.49 8.12
N ASP A 104 -12.67 -3.99 9.31
CA ASP A 104 -11.37 -3.38 9.64
C ASP A 104 -11.02 -2.09 8.86
N HIS A 105 -11.98 -1.50 8.13
CA HIS A 105 -11.80 -0.22 7.42
C HIS A 105 -12.97 0.72 7.71
N ALA A 106 -12.72 1.80 8.44
CA ALA A 106 -13.75 2.75 8.89
C ALA A 106 -14.28 3.67 7.77
N ASP A 107 -13.58 3.75 6.64
CA ASP A 107 -13.82 4.69 5.55
C ASP A 107 -14.16 4.01 4.21
N THR A 108 -14.13 2.67 4.18
CA THR A 108 -14.31 1.90 2.96
C THR A 108 -15.67 1.22 2.97
N VAL A 109 -16.52 1.53 1.98
CA VAL A 109 -17.84 0.90 1.85
C VAL A 109 -17.81 -0.09 0.68
N ARG A 110 -18.40 -1.26 0.87
CA ARG A 110 -18.58 -2.31 -0.15
C ARG A 110 -20.05 -2.45 -0.49
N CYS A 111 -20.36 -2.69 -1.76
CA CYS A 111 -21.71 -3.04 -2.17
C CYS A 111 -21.87 -4.55 -2.11
N LEU A 112 -22.80 -5.04 -1.29
CA LEU A 112 -23.11 -6.47 -1.15
C LEU A 112 -24.54 -6.74 -1.63
N PRO A 113 -24.84 -7.93 -2.17
CA PRO A 113 -26.22 -8.29 -2.52
C PRO A 113 -27.16 -8.24 -1.31
N GLY A 114 -28.41 -7.84 -1.57
CA GLY A 114 -29.56 -8.08 -0.69
C GLY A 114 -30.20 -6.81 -0.18
#